data_AF-A0A353VQQ9-F1
#
_entry.id   AF-A0A353VQQ9-F1
#
_cell.length_a   1.000
_cell.length_b   1.000
_cell.length_c   1.000
_cell.angle_alpha   90.00
_cell.angle_beta   90.00
_cell.angle_gamma   90.00
#
_symmetry.space_group_name_H-M   'P 1'
#
loop_
_entity.id
_entity.type
_entity.pdbx_description
1 polymer ?
#
loop_
_entity_poly.entity_id
_entity_poly.type
_entity_poly.pdbx_seq_one_letter_code
_entity_poly.pdbx_strand_id
1 'polypeptide(L)'
;GSYCKHLKKPVYATAVLHEALAHHTFTKDYISDYRCVLPDDEPVRIRLRVDIPEEDLPLVSHFIVPHDATQTVGYYIEWSGVSFFLMTDAGRVTDEAVEYARKADTVVFESNYDSGMLIGGPYTHELKMRIC
;
A
#
# COMPACT_ATOMS: atom_id res chain seq x y z
N GLY A 1 10.75 -3.83 14.09
CA GLY A 1 9.55 -3.81 13.24
C GLY A 1 8.51 -4.67 13.93
N SER A 2 7.46 -4.07 14.49
CA SER A 2 6.73 -4.65 15.61
C SER A 2 5.69 -5.73 15.25
N TYR A 3 5.44 -6.01 13.98
CA TYR A 3 4.43 -7.02 13.61
C TYR A 3 5.02 -8.30 13.00
N CYS A 4 5.96 -8.21 12.05
CA CYS A 4 6.56 -9.41 11.43
C CYS A 4 7.29 -10.30 12.46
N LYS A 5 8.05 -9.68 13.37
CA LYS A 5 8.80 -10.37 14.43
C LYS A 5 7.89 -11.14 15.41
N HIS A 6 6.70 -10.60 15.68
CA HIS A 6 5.84 -11.11 16.76
C HIS A 6 4.68 -11.97 16.26
N LEU A 7 4.10 -11.64 15.10
CA LEU A 7 2.90 -12.30 14.59
C LEU A 7 3.19 -13.46 13.64
N LYS A 8 4.43 -13.55 13.11
CA LYS A 8 4.85 -14.60 12.16
C LYS A 8 3.87 -14.76 10.99
N LYS A 9 3.37 -13.63 10.48
CA LYS A 9 2.41 -13.57 9.37
C LYS A 9 3.13 -13.26 8.07
N PRO A 10 2.65 -13.80 6.93
CA PRO A 10 3.16 -13.42 5.62
C PRO A 10 3.01 -11.92 5.39
N VAL A 11 4.00 -11.33 4.74
CA VAL A 11 4.05 -9.91 4.38
C VAL A 11 4.01 -9.82 2.87
N TYR A 12 2.89 -9.31 2.37
CA TYR A 12 2.65 -9.09 0.96
C TYR A 12 3.08 -7.67 0.59
N ALA A 13 4.04 -7.56 -0.33
CA ALA A 13 4.53 -6.29 -0.85
C ALA A 13 5.22 -6.51 -2.20
N THR A 14 5.50 -5.45 -2.94
CA THR A 14 6.28 -5.51 -4.18
C THR A 14 7.71 -5.99 -3.93
N ALA A 15 8.40 -6.41 -4.99
CA ALA A 15 9.82 -6.77 -4.89
C ALA A 15 10.69 -5.61 -4.40
N VAL A 16 10.42 -4.38 -4.87
CA VAL A 16 11.15 -3.16 -4.48
C VAL A 16 10.98 -2.86 -3.00
N LEU A 17 9.76 -2.97 -2.46
CA LEU A 17 9.51 -2.78 -1.03
C LEU A 17 10.16 -3.86 -0.18
N HIS A 18 10.11 -5.13 -0.60
CA HIS A 18 10.80 -6.21 0.12
C HIS A 18 12.31 -5.98 0.18
N GLU A 19 12.91 -5.50 -0.92
CA GLU A 19 14.34 -5.18 -0.96
C GLU A 19 14.70 -4.04 0.01
N ALA A 20 13.88 -2.98 0.04
CA ALA A 20 14.04 -1.89 0.97
C ALA A 20 13.90 -2.35 2.44
N LEU A 21 12.89 -3.18 2.72
CA LEU A 21 12.63 -3.73 4.05
C LEU A 21 13.72 -4.70 4.52
N ALA A 22 14.35 -5.43 3.60
CA ALA A 22 15.47 -6.34 3.89
C ALA A 22 16.73 -5.59 4.34
N HIS A 23 16.91 -4.33 3.93
CA HIS A 23 18.05 -3.50 4.34
C HIS A 23 17.73 -2.59 5.53
N HIS A 24 16.45 -2.48 5.90
CA HIS A 24 16.01 -1.56 6.93
C HIS A 24 16.27 -2.09 8.35
N THR A 25 16.83 -1.24 9.22
CA THR A 25 17.33 -1.57 10.57
C THR A 25 16.34 -2.35 11.43
N PHE A 26 15.05 -2.09 11.27
CA PHE A 26 14.00 -2.67 12.12
C PHE A 26 13.41 -3.98 11.59
N THR A 27 13.66 -4.36 10.33
CA THR A 27 12.98 -5.47 9.65
C THR A 27 13.93 -6.49 9.03
N LYS A 28 15.18 -6.08 8.74
CA LYS A 28 16.20 -6.89 8.06
C LYS A 28 16.37 -8.32 8.61
N ASP A 29 16.34 -8.49 9.93
CA ASP A 29 16.65 -9.78 10.56
C ASP A 29 15.49 -10.79 10.51
N TYR A 30 14.30 -10.38 10.06
CA TYR A 30 13.09 -11.21 10.15
C TYR A 30 12.25 -11.24 8.87
N ILE A 31 12.31 -10.22 8.02
CA ILE A 31 11.36 -10.06 6.91
C ILE A 31 11.50 -11.18 5.85
N SER A 32 12.71 -11.70 5.65
CA SER A 32 13.02 -12.71 4.63
C SER A 32 12.17 -13.97 4.76
N ASP A 33 11.93 -14.44 5.99
CA ASP A 33 11.16 -15.67 6.25
C ASP A 33 9.66 -15.53 5.98
N TYR A 34 9.17 -14.30 5.86
CA TYR A 34 7.74 -13.99 5.71
C TYR A 34 7.44 -13.28 4.38
N ARG A 35 8.38 -13.26 3.44
CA ARG A 35 8.24 -12.57 2.17
C ARG A 35 7.20 -13.23 1.27
N CYS A 36 6.19 -12.47 0.88
CA CYS A 36 5.29 -12.80 -0.22
C CYS A 36 5.31 -11.64 -1.23
N VAL A 37 5.74 -11.91 -2.46
CA VAL A 37 5.88 -10.88 -3.49
C VAL A 37 4.56 -10.72 -4.22
N LEU A 38 4.12 -9.47 -4.35
CA LEU A 38 3.07 -9.10 -5.28
C LEU A 38 3.73 -8.74 -6.63
N PRO A 39 3.34 -9.38 -7.74
CA PRO A 39 3.80 -9.05 -9.07
C PRO A 39 3.06 -7.82 -9.62
N ASP A 40 3.68 -7.11 -10.54
CA ASP A 40 3.15 -5.86 -11.08
C ASP A 40 1.91 -6.07 -11.98
N ASP A 41 1.83 -7.20 -12.69
CA ASP A 41 0.87 -7.38 -13.80
C ASP A 41 -0.31 -8.31 -13.47
N GLU A 42 -0.29 -9.01 -12.34
CA GLU A 42 -1.29 -10.05 -12.04
C GLU A 42 -1.81 -10.00 -10.59
N PRO A 43 -3.14 -10.10 -10.38
CA PRO A 43 -3.70 -10.19 -9.04
C PRO A 43 -3.26 -11.50 -8.35
N VAL A 44 -2.93 -11.40 -7.07
CA VAL A 44 -2.54 -12.55 -6.24
C VAL A 44 -3.63 -12.88 -5.24
N ARG A 45 -3.91 -14.16 -5.06
CA ARG A 45 -4.76 -14.64 -3.97
C ARG A 45 -4.06 -14.52 -2.62
N ILE A 46 -4.64 -13.73 -1.71
CA ILE A 46 -4.08 -13.52 -0.38
C ILE A 46 -4.70 -14.50 0.61
N ARG A 47 -3.87 -15.33 1.24
CA ARG A 47 -4.32 -16.29 2.25
C ARG A 47 -4.65 -15.57 3.55
N LEU A 48 -5.94 -15.44 3.86
CA LEU A 48 -6.41 -14.84 5.11
C LEU A 48 -6.43 -15.84 6.28
N ARG A 49 -7.04 -17.02 6.06
CA ARG A 49 -7.10 -18.12 7.02
C ARG A 49 -6.96 -19.48 6.32
N VAL A 50 -6.63 -20.50 7.10
CA VAL A 50 -6.37 -21.87 6.59
C VAL A 50 -7.67 -22.59 6.20
N ASP A 51 -8.79 -22.25 6.83
CA ASP A 51 -10.10 -22.84 6.62
C ASP A 51 -10.85 -22.30 5.39
N ILE A 52 -10.37 -21.22 4.78
CA ILE A 52 -11.02 -20.59 3.63
C ILE A 52 -10.55 -21.29 2.34
N PRO A 53 -11.46 -21.81 1.50
CA PRO A 53 -11.14 -22.36 0.19
C PRO A 53 -10.40 -21.37 -0.68
N GLU A 54 -9.59 -21.85 -1.62
CA GLU A 54 -8.75 -20.96 -2.42
C GLU A 54 -9.60 -20.04 -3.33
N GLU A 55 -10.71 -20.56 -3.84
CA GLU A 55 -11.70 -19.84 -4.64
C GLU A 55 -12.35 -18.65 -3.93
N ASP A 56 -12.40 -18.70 -2.59
CA ASP A 56 -13.01 -17.66 -1.75
C ASP A 56 -11.97 -16.67 -1.20
N LEU A 57 -10.70 -16.80 -1.60
CA LEU A 57 -9.66 -15.85 -1.18
C LEU A 57 -9.77 -14.55 -1.98
N PRO A 58 -9.49 -13.40 -1.33
CA PRO A 58 -9.41 -12.14 -2.04
C PRO A 58 -8.28 -12.14 -3.07
N LEU A 59 -8.57 -11.61 -4.25
CA LEU A 59 -7.59 -11.26 -5.27
C LEU A 59 -7.10 -9.84 -5.00
N VAL A 60 -5.78 -9.64 -4.95
CA VAL A 60 -5.18 -8.35 -4.65
C VAL A 60 -4.20 -7.96 -5.74
N SER A 61 -4.43 -6.79 -6.31
CA SER A 61 -3.51 -6.07 -7.19
C SER A 61 -2.97 -4.84 -6.46
N HIS A 62 -1.85 -4.31 -6.95
CA HIS A 62 -1.35 -3.01 -6.50
C HIS A 62 -1.17 -2.06 -7.68
N PHE A 63 -1.06 -0.77 -7.37
CA PHE A 63 -0.71 0.27 -8.33
C PHE A 63 0.24 1.27 -7.66
N ILE A 64 1.03 1.97 -8.45
CA ILE A 64 2.03 2.89 -7.91
C ILE A 64 1.37 4.20 -7.49
N VAL A 65 1.63 4.59 -6.25
CA VAL A 65 1.23 5.88 -5.69
C VAL A 65 2.49 6.76 -5.62
N PRO A 66 2.57 7.84 -6.41
CA PRO A 66 3.74 8.68 -6.40
C PRO A 66 3.86 9.43 -5.07
N HIS A 67 4.95 9.18 -4.36
CA HIS A 67 5.26 9.81 -3.08
C HIS A 67 6.78 9.89 -2.88
N ASP A 68 7.22 10.66 -1.88
CA ASP A 68 8.63 10.81 -1.52
C ASP A 68 9.13 9.63 -0.66
N ALA A 69 9.11 8.43 -1.23
CA ALA A 69 9.56 7.20 -0.59
C ALA A 69 10.21 6.28 -1.63
N THR A 70 10.91 5.23 -1.18
CA THR A 70 11.49 4.21 -2.07
C THR A 70 10.44 3.64 -3.03
N GLN A 71 9.23 3.39 -2.51
CA GLN A 71 8.03 3.12 -3.29
C GLN A 71 6.82 3.29 -2.37
N THR A 72 5.72 3.82 -2.89
CA THR A 72 4.41 3.77 -2.25
C THR A 72 3.44 3.11 -3.21
N VAL A 73 2.54 2.28 -2.69
CA VAL A 73 1.55 1.56 -3.48
C VAL A 73 0.17 1.70 -2.86
N GLY A 74 -0.84 1.74 -3.72
CA GLY A 74 -2.22 1.50 -3.33
C GLY A 74 -2.60 0.07 -3.69
N TYR A 75 -3.72 -0.39 -3.14
CA TYR A 75 -4.21 -1.75 -3.33
C TYR A 75 -5.61 -1.74 -3.93
N TYR A 76 -5.84 -2.66 -4.85
CA TYR A 76 -7.16 -3.00 -5.35
C TYR A 76 -7.47 -4.44 -4.96
N ILE A 77 -8.57 -4.64 -4.23
CA ILE A 77 -8.93 -5.91 -3.60
C ILE A 77 -10.28 -6.34 -4.14
N GLU A 78 -10.36 -7.51 -4.75
CA GLU A 78 -11.61 -8.14 -5.18
C GLU A 78 -11.92 -9.33 -4.28
N TRP A 79 -13.10 -9.34 -3.67
CA TRP A 79 -13.48 -10.41 -2.76
C TRP A 79 -14.99 -10.64 -2.76
N SER A 80 -15.43 -11.88 -2.97
CA SER A 80 -16.85 -12.27 -2.92
C SER A 80 -17.79 -11.38 -3.75
N GLY A 81 -17.33 -10.95 -4.93
CA GLY A 81 -18.10 -10.13 -5.86
C GLY A 81 -18.19 -8.64 -5.50
N VAL A 82 -17.44 -8.18 -4.50
CA VAL A 82 -17.24 -6.76 -4.20
C VAL A 82 -15.78 -6.34 -4.39
N SER A 83 -15.55 -5.08 -4.75
CA SER A 83 -14.21 -4.54 -4.95
C SER A 83 -13.92 -3.31 -4.09
N PHE A 84 -12.70 -3.27 -3.55
CA PHE A 84 -12.20 -2.19 -2.71
C PHE A 84 -10.96 -1.57 -3.33
N PHE A 85 -10.94 -0.25 -3.38
CA PHE A 85 -9.77 0.55 -3.65
C PHE A 85 -9.23 1.13 -2.35
N LEU A 86 -7.94 0.97 -2.08
CA LEU A 86 -7.26 1.53 -0.91
C LEU A 86 -6.05 2.33 -1.36
N MET A 87 -6.03 3.62 -1.05
CA MET A 87 -4.88 4.49 -1.30
C MET A 87 -4.68 5.43 -0.12
N THR A 88 -3.54 5.29 0.55
CA THR A 88 -3.11 6.12 1.68
C THR A 88 -1.81 6.83 1.33
N ASP A 89 -1.49 7.91 2.03
CA ASP A 89 -0.27 8.72 1.83
C ASP A 89 0.02 9.03 0.34
N ALA A 90 -0.96 9.62 -0.34
CA ALA A 90 -0.89 9.92 -1.76
C ALA A 90 -0.31 11.31 -2.02
N GLY A 91 0.84 11.38 -2.69
CA GLY A 91 1.43 12.66 -3.12
C GLY A 91 0.74 13.26 -4.35
N ARG A 92 0.19 12.43 -5.23
CA ARG A 92 -0.68 12.83 -6.35
C ARG A 92 -1.53 11.65 -6.82
N VAL A 93 -2.66 11.95 -7.43
CA VAL A 93 -3.50 10.96 -8.11
C VAL A 93 -2.94 10.66 -9.50
N THR A 94 -2.80 9.38 -9.85
CA THR A 94 -2.38 8.90 -11.17
C THR A 94 -3.57 8.42 -12.00
N ASP A 95 -3.42 8.36 -13.32
CA ASP A 95 -4.46 7.80 -14.19
C ASP A 95 -4.79 6.35 -13.83
N GLU A 96 -3.76 5.55 -13.51
CA GLU A 96 -3.92 4.16 -13.03
C GLU A 96 -4.76 4.10 -11.75
N ALA A 97 -4.50 4.98 -10.77
CA ALA A 97 -5.29 5.04 -9.54
C ALA A 97 -6.76 5.42 -9.83
N VAL A 98 -7.00 6.33 -10.78
CA VAL A 98 -8.36 6.69 -11.22
C VAL A 98 -9.06 5.51 -11.88
N GLU A 99 -8.36 4.72 -12.70
CA GLU A 99 -8.92 3.53 -13.34
C GLU A 99 -9.33 2.46 -12.32
N TYR A 100 -8.48 2.17 -11.33
CA TYR A 100 -8.85 1.25 -10.25
C TYR A 100 -9.98 1.80 -9.39
N ALA A 101 -9.95 3.08 -9.03
CA ALA A 101 -11.02 3.70 -8.24
C ALA A 101 -12.38 3.66 -8.97
N ARG A 102 -12.42 3.82 -10.30
CA ARG A 102 -13.65 3.70 -11.10
C ARG A 102 -14.23 2.29 -11.14
N LYS A 103 -13.38 1.26 -11.04
CA LYS A 103 -13.79 -0.15 -11.03
C LYS A 103 -14.24 -0.61 -9.64
N ALA A 104 -13.86 0.12 -8.59
CA ALA A 104 -14.12 -0.24 -7.21
C ALA A 104 -15.58 0.05 -6.80
N ASP A 105 -16.21 -0.86 -6.08
CA ASP A 105 -17.48 -0.60 -5.40
C ASP A 105 -17.31 0.35 -4.21
N THR A 106 -16.13 0.31 -3.57
CA THR A 106 -15.80 1.15 -2.42
C THR A 106 -14.40 1.72 -2.53
N VAL A 107 -14.28 3.03 -2.25
CA VAL A 107 -13.00 3.77 -2.24
C VAL A 107 -12.65 4.17 -0.82
N VAL A 108 -11.48 3.74 -0.36
CA VAL A 108 -10.85 4.19 0.88
C VAL A 108 -9.64 5.04 0.51
N PHE A 109 -9.72 6.32 0.88
CA PHE A 109 -8.68 7.30 0.58
C PHE A 109 -8.28 8.08 1.83
N GLU A 110 -6.97 8.21 2.07
CA GLU A 110 -6.48 9.11 3.12
C GLU A 110 -6.54 10.55 2.63
N SER A 111 -7.24 11.41 3.38
CA SER A 111 -7.26 12.84 3.15
C SER A 111 -6.66 13.56 4.35
N ASN A 112 -5.34 13.80 4.29
CA ASN A 112 -4.59 14.47 5.35
C ASN A 112 -4.14 15.90 4.99
N TYR A 113 -4.41 16.36 3.75
CA TYR A 113 -4.01 17.69 3.29
C TYR A 113 -5.03 18.77 3.69
N ASP A 114 -4.57 19.74 4.48
CA ASP A 114 -5.26 21.00 4.76
C ASP A 114 -4.30 22.17 4.47
N SER A 115 -4.61 22.95 3.44
CA SER A 115 -3.77 24.07 3.01
C SER A 115 -3.65 25.17 4.07
N GLY A 116 -4.70 25.38 4.87
CA GLY A 116 -4.70 26.37 5.95
C GLY A 116 -3.74 25.98 7.06
N MET A 117 -3.77 24.71 7.46
CA MET A 117 -2.83 24.14 8.43
C MET A 117 -1.40 24.08 7.87
N LEU A 118 -1.22 23.77 6.58
CA LEU A 118 0.10 23.75 5.94
C LEU A 118 0.72 25.16 5.90
N ILE A 119 -0.02 26.16 5.44
CA ILE A 119 0.48 27.54 5.31
C ILE A 119 0.67 28.18 6.69
N GLY A 120 -0.26 27.98 7.62
CA GLY A 120 -0.23 28.53 8.98
C GLY A 120 0.69 27.78 9.95
N GLY A 121 1.09 26.55 9.61
CA GLY A 121 1.90 25.69 10.48
C GLY A 121 3.39 26.06 10.51
N PRO A 122 4.15 25.49 11.46
CA PRO A 122 5.58 25.75 11.66
C PRO A 122 6.49 25.04 10.62
N TYR A 123 5.95 24.68 9.45
CA TYR A 123 6.69 24.03 8.38
C TYR A 123 7.66 25.00 7.68
N THR A 124 8.75 24.49 7.12
CA THR A 124 9.70 25.31 6.36
C THR A 124 9.07 25.81 5.07
N HIS A 125 9.56 26.94 4.56
CA HIS A 125 9.06 27.51 3.30
C HIS A 125 9.20 26.54 2.12
N GLU A 126 10.31 25.79 2.06
CA GLU A 126 10.56 24.78 1.02
C GLU A 126 9.52 23.65 1.05
N LEU A 127 9.15 23.15 2.24
CA LEU A 127 8.13 22.11 2.37
C LEU A 127 6.75 22.64 1.96
N LYS A 128 6.41 23.87 2.35
CA LYS A 128 5.15 24.53 1.94
C LYS A 128 5.08 24.65 0.42
N MET A 129 6.13 25.13 -0.23
CA MET A 129 6.20 25.27 -1.70
C MET A 129 6.18 23.95 -2.47
N ARG A 130 6.55 22.83 -1.83
CA ARG A 130 6.52 21.50 -2.42
C ARG A 130 5.11 20.89 -2.42
N ILE A 131 4.35 21.13 -1.36
CA ILE A 131 3.04 20.50 -1.13
C ILE A 131 1.88 21.43 -1.56
N CYS A 132 2.08 22.76 -1.58
CA CYS A 132 1.14 23.74 -2.15
C CYS A 132 1.17 23.71 -3.68
#